data_AF-A0A5A7PET1-F1
#
_entry.id   AF-A0A5A7PET1-F1
#
_cell.length_a   1.000
_cell.length_b   1.000
_cell.length_c   1.000
_cell.angle_alpha   90.00
_cell.angle_beta   90.00
_cell.angle_gamma   90.00
#
_symmetry.space_group_name_H-M   'P 1'
#
loop_
_entity.id
_entity.type
_entity.pdbx_description
1 polymer ?
#
loop_
_entity_poly.entity_id
_entity_poly.type
_entity_poly.pdbx_seq_one_letter_code
_entity_poly.pdbx_strand_id
1 'polypeptide(L)'
;MAEFADNTEAIITRIEQKSRKIESLLKQYKPVEALKTALEGAIMAIKDVESLFSALDPEYYDVLMKYLYRGLSTGDRPTCDQCLRIHEKLTEKGGLGCILRSLTDNVNTV
;
A
#
# COMPACT_ATOMS: atom_id res chain seq x y z
N MET A 1 5.65 47.06 -24.81
CA MET A 1 6.04 46.65 -23.43
C MET A 1 4.87 46.09 -22.63
N ALA A 2 3.66 46.66 -22.71
CA ALA A 2 2.49 46.16 -21.95
C ALA A 2 2.00 44.74 -22.38
N GLU A 3 2.04 44.41 -23.67
CA GLU A 3 1.52 43.13 -24.21
C GLU A 3 2.33 41.89 -23.78
N PHE A 4 3.65 42.02 -23.61
CA PHE A 4 4.50 40.93 -23.14
C PHE A 4 4.31 40.63 -21.65
N ALA A 5 4.01 41.66 -20.85
CA ALA A 5 3.76 41.51 -19.42
C ALA A 5 2.45 40.75 -19.16
N ASP A 6 1.38 41.11 -19.89
CA ASP A 6 0.06 40.47 -19.81
C ASP A 6 0.12 38.96 -20.13
N ASN A 7 0.86 38.59 -21.18
CA ASN A 7 1.05 37.18 -21.53
C ASN A 7 1.83 36.39 -20.46
N THR A 8 2.79 37.01 -19.79
CA THR A 8 3.59 36.36 -18.74
C THR A 8 2.74 36.12 -17.48
N GLU A 9 1.90 37.08 -17.12
CA GLU A 9 0.98 37.01 -16.00
C GLU A 9 -0.10 35.93 -16.21
N ALA A 10 -0.59 35.79 -17.45
CA ALA A 10 -1.48 34.70 -17.84
C ALA A 10 -0.83 33.31 -17.70
N ILE A 11 0.46 33.18 -18.03
CA ILE A 11 1.21 31.93 -17.88
C ILE A 11 1.38 31.58 -16.40
N ILE A 12 1.77 32.53 -15.56
CA ILE A 12 1.94 32.34 -14.10
C ILE A 12 0.62 31.88 -13.49
N THR A 13 -0.48 32.56 -13.81
CA THR A 13 -1.82 32.21 -13.30
C THR A 13 -2.21 30.78 -13.67
N ARG A 14 -1.94 30.34 -14.91
CA ARG A 14 -2.21 28.97 -15.37
C ARG A 14 -1.37 27.92 -14.63
N ILE A 15 -0.10 28.23 -14.36
CA ILE A 15 0.81 27.33 -13.60
C ILE A 15 0.31 27.15 -12.18
N GLU A 16 -0.08 28.24 -11.50
CA GLU A 16 -0.62 28.17 -10.15
C GLU A 16 -1.93 27.38 -10.10
N GLN A 17 -2.82 27.59 -11.08
CA GLN A 17 -4.11 26.90 -11.13
C GLN A 17 -3.93 25.39 -11.33
N LYS A 18 -2.97 24.98 -12.17
CA LYS A 18 -2.58 23.58 -12.33
C LYS A 18 -1.94 23.01 -11.05
N SER A 19 -1.08 23.77 -10.37
CA SER A 19 -0.43 23.35 -9.12
C SER A 19 -1.48 23.08 -8.02
N ARG A 20 -2.45 23.99 -7.84
CA ARG A 20 -3.57 23.79 -6.91
C ARG A 20 -4.39 22.54 -7.23
N LYS A 21 -4.59 22.24 -8.52
CA LYS A 21 -5.33 21.04 -8.95
C LYS A 21 -4.55 19.75 -8.65
N ILE A 22 -3.23 19.75 -8.84
CA ILE A 22 -2.36 18.62 -8.47
C ILE A 22 -2.43 18.37 -6.97
N GLU A 23 -2.31 19.40 -6.14
CA GLU A 23 -2.42 19.26 -4.68
C GLU A 23 -3.79 18.72 -4.24
N SER A 24 -4.87 19.16 -4.88
CA SER A 24 -6.22 18.66 -4.61
C SER A 24 -6.37 17.18 -4.94
N LEU A 25 -5.83 16.75 -6.09
CA LEU A 25 -5.85 15.35 -6.51
C LEU A 25 -5.02 14.46 -5.57
N LEU A 26 -3.85 14.93 -5.11
CA LEU A 26 -3.05 14.22 -4.11
C LEU A 26 -3.81 14.09 -2.77
N LYS A 27 -4.48 15.15 -2.32
CA LYS A 27 -5.32 15.14 -1.10
C LYS A 27 -6.57 14.27 -1.24
N GLN A 28 -7.07 14.03 -2.46
CA GLN A 28 -8.20 13.14 -2.71
C GLN A 28 -7.81 11.66 -2.70
N TYR A 29 -6.52 11.32 -2.71
CA TYR A 29 -6.01 9.94 -2.63
C TYR A 29 -6.20 9.25 -1.26
N LYS A 30 -6.99 9.86 -0.36
CA LYS A 30 -7.50 9.30 0.90
C LYS A 30 -8.00 7.84 0.85
N PRO A 31 -8.63 7.31 -0.22
CA PRO A 31 -9.03 5.91 -0.23
C PRO A 31 -7.86 4.94 -0.11
N VAL A 32 -6.64 5.30 -0.53
CA VAL A 32 -5.48 4.40 -0.43
C VAL A 32 -4.93 4.33 0.99
N GLU A 33 -4.88 5.45 1.72
CA GLU A 33 -4.52 5.44 3.14
C GLU A 33 -5.58 4.75 3.99
N ALA A 34 -6.86 4.93 3.66
CA ALA A 34 -7.95 4.20 4.30
C ALA A 34 -7.86 2.69 4.02
N LEU A 35 -7.52 2.28 2.79
CA LEU A 35 -7.34 0.89 2.41
C LEU A 35 -6.15 0.26 3.13
N LYS A 36 -5.02 0.98 3.20
CA LYS A 36 -3.84 0.58 3.99
C LYS A 36 -4.20 0.35 5.45
N THR A 37 -4.85 1.34 6.07
CA THR A 37 -5.24 1.28 7.50
C THR A 37 -6.24 0.15 7.74
N ALA A 38 -7.22 -0.03 6.85
CA ALA A 38 -8.21 -1.10 6.95
C ALA A 38 -7.55 -2.48 6.88
N LEU A 39 -6.51 -2.63 6.06
CA LEU A 39 -5.82 -3.90 5.93
C LEU A 39 -4.83 -4.16 7.07
N GLU A 40 -4.10 -3.16 7.56
CA GLU A 40 -3.32 -3.26 8.81
C GLU A 40 -4.24 -3.69 9.97
N GLY A 41 -5.42 -3.07 10.08
CA GLY A 41 -6.45 -3.46 11.04
C GLY A 41 -7.01 -4.88 10.80
N ALA A 42 -7.18 -5.29 9.54
CA ALA A 42 -7.65 -6.63 9.20
C ALA A 42 -6.63 -7.71 9.58
N ILE A 43 -5.33 -7.47 9.37
CA ILE A 43 -4.25 -8.39 9.77
C ILE A 43 -4.29 -8.63 11.29
N MET A 44 -4.49 -7.57 12.06
CA MET A 44 -4.64 -7.67 13.52
C MET A 44 -5.94 -8.36 13.96
N ALA A 45 -7.00 -8.28 13.16
CA ALA A 45 -8.30 -8.89 13.49
C ALA A 45 -8.34 -10.41 13.25
N ILE A 46 -7.34 -10.99 12.58
CA ILE A 46 -7.26 -12.42 12.29
C ILE A 46 -6.97 -13.20 13.58
N LYS A 47 -8.01 -13.81 14.16
CA LYS A 47 -7.87 -14.66 15.35
C LYS A 47 -7.49 -16.10 15.01
N ASP A 48 -7.95 -16.57 13.86
CA ASP A 48 -7.72 -17.93 13.36
C ASP A 48 -7.04 -17.87 11.99
N VAL A 49 -5.74 -18.14 12.01
CA VAL A 49 -4.87 -18.11 10.83
C VAL A 49 -5.21 -19.25 9.85
N GLU A 50 -5.71 -20.41 10.32
CA GLU A 50 -6.08 -21.49 9.40
C GLU A 50 -7.33 -21.12 8.60
N SER A 51 -8.32 -20.51 9.26
CA SER A 51 -9.55 -20.06 8.61
C SER A 51 -9.29 -19.02 7.50
N LEU A 52 -8.29 -18.14 7.70
CA LEU A 52 -7.83 -17.20 6.67
C LEU A 52 -7.42 -17.95 5.40
N PHE A 53 -6.57 -18.97 5.52
CA PHE A 53 -6.07 -19.71 4.36
C PHE A 53 -7.11 -20.64 3.73
N SER A 54 -8.14 -21.04 4.48
CA SER A 54 -9.28 -21.77 3.90
C SER A 54 -10.16 -20.87 3.02
N ALA A 55 -10.19 -19.56 3.28
CA ALA A 55 -10.98 -18.60 2.52
C ALA A 55 -10.18 -17.85 1.43
N LEU A 56 -8.84 -17.89 1.50
CA LEU A 56 -7.96 -17.15 0.60
C LEU A 56 -7.48 -18.01 -0.57
N ASP A 57 -7.76 -17.57 -1.80
CA ASP A 57 -7.26 -18.24 -2.99
C ASP A 57 -5.72 -18.13 -3.10
N PRO A 58 -5.03 -19.18 -3.59
CA PRO A 58 -3.57 -19.19 -3.70
C PRO A 58 -2.97 -18.06 -4.54
N GLU A 59 -3.73 -17.48 -5.49
CA GLU A 59 -3.28 -16.34 -6.29
C GLU A 59 -2.99 -15.08 -5.45
N TYR A 60 -3.58 -14.97 -4.26
CA TYR A 60 -3.38 -13.84 -3.36
C TYR A 60 -2.25 -14.04 -2.34
N TYR A 61 -1.58 -15.20 -2.36
CA TYR A 61 -0.53 -15.51 -1.38
C TYR A 61 0.67 -14.56 -1.47
N ASP A 62 1.10 -14.24 -2.69
CA ASP A 62 2.18 -13.27 -2.90
C ASP A 62 1.77 -11.86 -2.45
N VAL A 63 0.50 -11.49 -2.68
CA VAL A 63 -0.05 -10.19 -2.25
C VAL A 63 -0.09 -10.11 -0.72
N LEU A 64 -0.57 -11.16 -0.05
CA LEU A 64 -0.57 -11.25 1.41
C LEU A 64 0.86 -11.15 1.96
N MET A 65 1.82 -11.87 1.38
CA MET A 65 3.21 -11.84 1.81
C MET A 65 3.82 -10.42 1.76
N LYS A 66 3.54 -9.64 0.71
CA LYS A 66 3.96 -8.21 0.65
C LYS A 66 3.36 -7.38 1.78
N TYR A 67 2.08 -7.56 2.08
CA TYR A 67 1.43 -6.86 3.18
C TYR A 67 2.00 -7.25 4.54
N LEU A 68 2.43 -8.50 4.72
CA LEU A 68 3.13 -8.91 5.94
C LEU A 68 4.47 -8.15 6.09
N TYR A 69 5.27 -8.01 5.03
CA TYR A 69 6.50 -7.21 5.10
C TYR A 69 6.25 -5.72 5.36
N ARG A 70 5.13 -5.19 4.86
CA ARG A 70 4.69 -3.83 5.20
C ARG A 70 4.27 -3.72 6.68
N GLY A 71 3.53 -4.70 7.20
CA GLY A 71 3.17 -4.76 8.62
C GLY A 71 4.40 -4.85 9.52
N LEU A 72 5.40 -5.64 9.12
CA LEU A 72 6.68 -5.77 9.83
C LEU A 72 7.49 -4.46 9.84
N SER A 73 7.36 -3.61 8.81
CA SER A 73 8.06 -2.32 8.78
C SER A 73 7.45 -1.27 9.71
N THR A 74 6.25 -1.50 10.26
CA THR A 74 5.65 -0.61 11.28
C THR A 74 6.43 -0.60 12.59
N GLY A 75 7.15 -1.68 12.92
CA GLY A 75 7.90 -1.83 14.17
C GLY A 75 7.05 -1.99 15.43
N ASP A 76 5.71 -2.01 15.31
CA ASP A 76 4.81 -2.28 16.42
C ASP A 76 4.84 -3.78 16.78
N ARG A 77 5.11 -4.08 18.06
CA ARG A 77 5.35 -5.45 18.52
C ARG A 77 4.17 -6.41 18.27
N PRO A 78 2.93 -6.11 18.69
CA PRO A 78 1.81 -7.01 18.42
C PRO A 78 1.54 -7.20 16.92
N THR A 79 1.73 -6.16 16.12
CA THR A 79 1.64 -6.26 14.65
C THR A 79 2.72 -7.19 14.11
N CYS A 80 3.97 -7.05 14.55
CA CYS A 80 5.07 -7.89 14.11
C CYS A 80 4.86 -9.37 14.49
N ASP A 81 4.45 -9.64 15.74
CA ASP A 81 4.19 -11.00 16.22
C ASP A 81 3.11 -11.68 15.37
N GLN A 82 2.03 -10.96 15.06
CA GLN A 82 0.96 -11.45 14.20
C GLN A 82 1.43 -11.64 12.75
N CYS A 83 2.20 -10.71 12.20
CA CYS A 83 2.76 -10.84 10.85
C CYS A 83 3.67 -12.07 10.73
N LEU A 84 4.51 -12.34 11.73
CA LEU A 84 5.37 -13.51 11.75
C LEU A 84 4.57 -14.82 11.82
N ARG A 85 3.50 -14.85 12.63
CA ARG A 85 2.62 -16.02 12.74
C ARG A 85 1.92 -16.34 11.41
N ILE A 86 1.41 -15.33 10.72
CA ILE A 86 0.78 -15.52 9.41
C ILE A 86 1.85 -15.87 8.36
N HIS A 87 3.03 -15.28 8.44
CA HIS A 87 4.15 -15.54 7.52
C HIS A 87 4.59 -17.00 7.58
N GLU A 88 4.77 -17.57 8.78
CA GLU A 88 5.10 -18.99 8.97
C GLU A 88 4.09 -19.88 8.24
N LYS A 89 2.81 -19.70 8.53
CA LYS A 89 1.73 -20.50 7.94
C LYS A 89 1.59 -20.29 6.43
N LEU A 90 1.75 -19.06 5.95
CA LEU A 90 1.73 -18.75 4.53
C LEU A 90 2.89 -19.43 3.80
N THR A 91 4.07 -19.49 4.42
CA THR A 91 5.24 -20.17 3.88
C THR A 91 5.04 -21.68 3.81
N GLU A 92 4.35 -22.28 4.79
CA GLU A 92 3.96 -23.70 4.73
C GLU A 92 3.05 -24.02 3.54
N LYS A 93 2.11 -23.12 3.19
CA LYS A 93 1.13 -23.36 2.12
C LYS A 93 1.59 -22.89 0.72
N GLY A 94 2.17 -21.70 0.63
CA GLY A 94 2.62 -21.08 -0.62
C GLY A 94 4.09 -21.34 -0.98
N GLY A 95 4.86 -21.86 -0.02
CA GLY A 95 6.29 -22.14 -0.18
C GLY A 95 7.18 -20.89 -0.22
N LEU A 96 8.49 -21.13 -0.34
CA LEU A 96 9.51 -20.08 -0.41
C LEU A 96 9.37 -19.17 -1.65
N GLY A 97 8.67 -19.65 -2.70
CA GLY A 97 8.41 -18.86 -3.90
C GLY A 97 7.64 -17.57 -3.62
N CYS A 98 6.70 -17.58 -2.66
CA CYS A 98 5.96 -16.39 -2.25
C CYS A 98 6.87 -15.32 -1.64
N ILE A 99 7.87 -15.74 -0.87
CA ILE A 99 8.88 -14.84 -0.30
C ILE A 99 9.71 -14.22 -1.43
N LEU A 100 10.30 -15.05 -2.30
CA LEU A 100 11.17 -14.57 -3.38
C LEU A 100 10.46 -13.61 -4.34
N ARG A 101 9.23 -13.94 -4.74
CA ARG A 101 8.42 -13.05 -5.60
C ARG A 101 8.09 -11.74 -4.90
N SER A 102 7.77 -11.77 -3.60
CA SER A 102 7.49 -10.55 -2.83
C SER A 102 8.72 -9.66 -2.66
N LEU A 103 9.90 -10.24 -2.42
CA LEU A 103 11.16 -9.49 -2.27
C LEU A 103 11.68 -8.93 -3.61
N THR A 104 11.38 -9.61 -4.71
CA THR A 104 11.82 -9.21 -6.05
C THR A 104 10.84 -8.24 -6.72
N ASP A 105 9.61 -8.15 -6.21
CA ASP A 105 8.62 -7.23 -6.76
C ASP A 105 8.94 -5.78 -6.38
N ASN A 106 9.39 -5.02 -7.37
CA ASN A 106 9.70 -3.59 -7.25
C ASN A 106 8.53 -2.70 -7.67
N VAL A 107 7.42 -3.28 -8.14
CA VAL A 107 6.21 -2.55 -8.44
C VAL A 107 5.44 -2.44 -7.13
N ASN A 108 5.38 -1.23 -6.58
CA ASN A 108 4.61 -0.92 -5.38
C ASN A 108 3.10 -0.99 -5.68
N THR A 109 2.60 -2.21 -5.90
CA THR A 109 1.22 -2.57 -6.26
C THR A 109 0.28 -2.59 -5.04
N VAL A 110 0.74 -2.06 -3.91
CA VAL A 110 0.20 -2.28 -2.57
C VAL A 110 0.29 -1.00 -1.72
#